data_AF-E7N489-F1
#
_entry.id   AF-E7N489-F1
#
_cell.length_a   1.000
_cell.length_b   1.000
_cell.length_c   1.000
_cell.angle_alpha   90.00
_cell.angle_beta   90.00
_cell.angle_gamma   90.00
#
_symmetry.space_group_name_H-M   'P 1'
#
loop_
_entity.id
_entity.type
_entity.pdbx_description
1 polymer ?
#
loop_
_entity_poly.entity_id
_entity_poly.type
_entity_poly.pdbx_seq_one_letter_code
_entity_poly.pdbx_strand_id
1 'polypeptide(L)'
;MQKIWGAALVAGAVFLMGVRPAAAEEIPKNIYQWVQSTARQGYYFNKEQIQYAADAHGYIDLTKLVVPTLRIYDNIQIQDVVSKRRWRMLPLSGYGDLTGAAEYLLIDLRAGVVHVTAHEDLDSNWGTLSREENTKEFKLSSLSDKDVEKKFFDAIIAYAAEHQEELIHRSRGILSDTDRAALASKKEKSVASDEKTREKHVKKEKKAKKNKKK
;
A
#
# COMPACT_ATOMS: atom_id res chain seq x y z
N MET A 1 -24.86 55.61 27.52
CA MET A 1 -25.77 54.60 26.91
C MET A 1 -24.89 53.63 26.13
N GLN A 2 -24.66 52.37 26.55
CA GLN A 2 -25.47 51.16 26.28
C GLN A 2 -25.99 51.14 24.82
N LYS A 3 -25.76 50.14 23.95
CA LYS A 3 -25.67 48.68 24.19
C LYS A 3 -25.33 47.91 22.87
N ILE A 4 -24.79 46.67 23.04
CA ILE A 4 -24.96 45.42 22.21
C ILE A 4 -24.19 45.34 20.87
N TRP A 5 -23.12 44.54 20.70
CA TRP A 5 -22.93 43.06 20.63
C TRP A 5 -23.44 42.38 19.34
N GLY A 6 -22.56 41.61 18.68
CA GLY A 6 -22.89 40.68 17.58
C GLY A 6 -21.74 40.58 16.56
N ALA A 7 -20.71 39.77 16.80
CA ALA A 7 -20.60 38.36 16.42
C ALA A 7 -20.06 38.12 14.99
N ALA A 8 -19.14 37.16 14.91
CA ALA A 8 -18.70 36.40 13.74
C ALA A 8 -17.65 37.02 12.81
N LEU A 9 -16.36 36.87 13.19
CA LEU A 9 -15.27 36.76 12.22
C LEU A 9 -14.46 35.48 12.52
N VAL A 10 -15.11 34.33 12.33
CA VAL A 10 -14.44 33.02 12.17
C VAL A 10 -15.19 32.28 11.06
N ALA A 11 -14.89 32.61 9.81
CA ALA A 11 -15.29 31.81 8.65
C ALA A 11 -14.27 32.08 7.55
N GLY A 12 -13.10 31.45 7.66
CA GLY A 12 -12.00 31.65 6.73
C GLY A 12 -11.07 30.45 6.68
N ALA A 13 -11.61 29.23 6.57
CA ALA A 13 -10.82 28.03 6.29
C ALA A 13 -11.69 26.86 5.80
N VAL A 14 -12.60 27.09 4.84
CA VAL A 14 -13.22 25.98 4.09
C VAL A 14 -13.42 26.41 2.63
N PHE A 15 -12.33 26.54 1.89
CA PHE A 15 -12.41 26.48 0.44
C PHE A 15 -11.21 25.66 -0.04
N LEU A 16 -11.51 24.62 -0.83
CA LEU A 16 -10.62 23.56 -1.36
C LEU A 16 -10.66 22.20 -0.65
N MET A 17 -11.84 21.76 -0.19
CA MET A 17 -12.17 20.34 -0.43
C MET A 17 -12.78 20.25 -1.82
N GLY A 18 -12.00 19.73 -2.78
CA GLY A 18 -12.50 19.41 -4.09
C GLY A 18 -13.73 18.51 -3.95
N VAL A 19 -14.87 19.00 -4.41
CA VAL A 19 -16.11 18.24 -4.45
C VAL A 19 -15.88 17.09 -5.43
N ARG A 20 -15.69 15.88 -4.90
CA ARG A 20 -15.73 14.66 -5.71
C ARG A 20 -17.13 14.59 -6.35
N PRO A 21 -17.27 14.30 -7.64
CA PRO A 21 -18.57 13.95 -8.19
C PRO A 21 -19.15 12.77 -7.39
N ALA A 22 -20.42 12.90 -7.04
CA ALA A 22 -21.17 11.94 -6.25
C ALA A 22 -21.48 10.71 -7.10
N ALA A 23 -20.75 9.61 -6.87
CA ALA A 23 -21.14 8.20 -7.06
C ALA A 23 -19.94 7.23 -7.23
N ALA A 24 -18.68 7.64 -6.99
CA ALA A 24 -17.62 6.64 -6.80
C ALA A 24 -17.87 5.93 -5.45
N GLU A 25 -18.18 4.63 -5.50
CA GLU A 25 -18.37 3.78 -4.32
C GLU A 25 -17.20 3.97 -3.33
N GLU A 26 -17.49 4.13 -2.04
CA GLU A 26 -16.43 4.29 -1.04
C GLU A 26 -15.57 3.01 -1.05
N ILE A 27 -14.26 3.17 -1.28
CA ILE A 27 -13.35 2.03 -1.40
C ILE A 27 -13.46 1.17 -0.13
N PRO A 28 -13.81 -0.12 -0.24
CA PRO A 28 -14.05 -0.98 0.91
C PRO A 28 -12.79 -1.12 1.77
N LYS A 29 -12.80 -0.53 2.98
CA LYS A 29 -11.65 -0.52 3.91
C LYS A 29 -11.30 -1.89 4.46
N ASN A 30 -12.22 -2.84 4.39
CA ASN A 30 -11.95 -4.24 4.73
C ASN A 30 -11.11 -4.94 3.64
N ILE A 31 -11.22 -4.53 2.38
CA ILE A 31 -10.50 -5.14 1.25
C ILE A 31 -9.21 -4.38 0.93
N TYR A 32 -9.25 -3.05 0.97
CA TYR A 32 -8.13 -2.20 0.56
C TYR A 32 -7.49 -1.49 1.75
N GLN A 33 -6.16 -1.50 1.76
CA GLN A 33 -5.36 -0.68 2.65
C GLN A 33 -4.98 0.61 1.95
N TRP A 34 -5.38 1.74 2.52
CA TRP A 34 -4.88 3.05 2.08
C TRP A 34 -3.44 3.25 2.56
N VAL A 35 -2.62 3.84 1.69
CA VAL A 35 -1.21 4.16 2.01
C VAL A 35 -0.98 5.66 2.01
N GLN A 36 -1.34 6.33 0.92
CA GLN A 36 -1.07 7.76 0.74
C GLN A 36 -1.95 8.35 -0.37
N SER A 37 -1.89 9.67 -0.51
CA SER A 37 -2.47 10.40 -1.65
C SER A 37 -1.50 11.47 -2.14
N THR A 38 -1.45 11.66 -3.44
CA THR A 38 -0.89 12.86 -4.07
C THR A 38 -2.03 13.84 -4.37
N ALA A 39 -1.70 15.00 -4.96
CA ALA A 39 -2.71 15.94 -5.43
C ALA A 39 -3.63 15.37 -6.54
N ARG A 40 -3.22 14.28 -7.20
CA ARG A 40 -3.88 13.71 -8.38
C ARG A 40 -4.42 12.30 -8.19
N GLN A 41 -3.88 11.57 -7.21
CA GLN A 41 -4.11 10.13 -7.08
C GLN A 41 -4.19 9.69 -5.62
N GLY A 42 -5.09 8.76 -5.31
CA GLY A 42 -5.08 8.00 -4.05
C GLY A 42 -4.50 6.61 -4.27
N TYR A 43 -3.62 6.14 -3.37
CA TYR A 43 -2.90 4.88 -3.49
C TYR A 43 -3.37 3.86 -2.46
N TYR A 44 -3.78 2.70 -2.95
CA TYR A 44 -4.29 1.58 -2.15
C TYR A 44 -3.69 0.26 -2.65
N PHE A 45 -3.55 -0.71 -1.76
CA PHE A 45 -3.32 -2.10 -2.16
C PHE A 45 -4.39 -3.02 -1.57
N ASN A 46 -4.70 -4.10 -2.28
CA ASN A 46 -5.67 -5.09 -1.82
C ASN A 46 -5.02 -5.97 -0.75
N LYS A 47 -5.41 -5.77 0.51
CA LYS A 47 -4.83 -6.50 1.64
C LYS A 47 -5.38 -7.91 1.79
N GLU A 48 -6.53 -8.23 1.20
CA GLU A 48 -7.09 -9.58 1.18
C GLU A 48 -6.42 -10.46 0.11
N GLN A 49 -6.02 -9.87 -1.02
CA GLN A 49 -5.47 -10.59 -2.19
C GLN A 49 -3.95 -10.51 -2.33
N ILE A 50 -3.25 -9.69 -1.54
CA ILE A 50 -1.79 -9.78 -1.43
C ILE A 50 -1.39 -11.19 -0.95
N GLN A 51 -0.39 -11.78 -1.60
CA GLN A 51 0.10 -13.12 -1.31
C GLN A 51 1.56 -13.28 -1.76
N TYR A 52 2.21 -14.36 -1.32
CA TYR A 52 3.47 -14.79 -1.90
C TYR A 52 3.23 -15.50 -3.25
N ALA A 53 4.22 -15.41 -4.14
CA ALA A 53 4.21 -16.15 -5.38
C ALA A 53 4.45 -17.66 -5.13
N ALA A 54 4.00 -18.50 -6.06
CA ALA A 54 4.42 -19.89 -6.12
C ALA A 54 5.54 -20.03 -7.16
N ASP A 55 6.52 -20.88 -6.87
CA ASP A 55 7.54 -21.27 -7.84
C ASP A 55 6.99 -22.29 -8.85
N ALA A 56 7.83 -22.67 -9.83
CA ALA A 56 7.45 -23.62 -10.88
C ALA A 56 7.10 -25.03 -10.36
N HIS A 57 7.50 -25.37 -9.13
CA HIS A 57 7.23 -26.65 -8.48
C HIS A 57 6.05 -26.58 -7.51
N GLY A 58 5.40 -25.41 -7.38
CA GLY A 58 4.26 -25.20 -6.49
C GLY A 58 4.62 -24.89 -5.05
N TYR A 59 5.89 -24.59 -4.74
CA TYR A 59 6.29 -24.13 -3.42
C TYR A 59 6.12 -22.61 -3.30
N ILE A 60 5.78 -22.15 -2.10
CA ILE A 60 5.69 -20.72 -1.80
C ILE A 60 7.09 -20.12 -1.86
N ASP A 61 7.27 -19.07 -2.67
CA ASP A 61 8.49 -18.26 -2.68
C ASP A 61 8.31 -17.04 -1.76
N LEU A 62 8.85 -17.15 -0.54
CA LEU A 62 8.80 -16.08 0.47
C LEU A 62 9.56 -14.80 0.07
N THR A 63 10.29 -14.82 -1.06
CA THR A 63 10.99 -13.66 -1.58
C THR A 63 10.21 -12.88 -2.63
N LYS A 64 9.05 -13.38 -3.07
CA LYS A 64 8.25 -12.72 -4.10
C LYS A 64 6.82 -12.47 -3.63
N LEU A 65 6.36 -11.23 -3.71
CA LEU A 65 4.98 -10.85 -3.41
C LEU A 65 4.22 -10.56 -4.70
N VAL A 66 2.98 -11.05 -4.79
CA VAL A 66 2.00 -10.68 -5.79
C VAL A 66 0.98 -9.76 -5.14
N VAL A 67 0.85 -8.54 -5.66
CA VAL A 67 0.09 -7.48 -5.00
C VAL A 67 -0.83 -6.77 -5.99
N PRO A 68 -2.15 -6.98 -5.90
CA PRO A 68 -3.11 -6.15 -6.60
C PRO A 68 -3.17 -4.77 -5.93
N THR A 69 -3.11 -3.71 -6.73
CA THR A 69 -3.18 -2.33 -6.26
C THR A 69 -4.30 -1.57 -6.94
N LEU A 70 -4.71 -0.47 -6.32
CA LEU A 70 -5.75 0.42 -6.83
C LEU A 70 -5.29 1.87 -6.69
N ARG A 71 -5.40 2.61 -7.79
CA ARG A 71 -5.22 4.05 -7.86
C ARG A 71 -6.55 4.70 -8.21
N ILE A 72 -6.95 5.69 -7.44
CA ILE A 72 -8.12 6.54 -7.77
C ILE A 72 -7.63 7.87 -8.30
N TYR A 73 -8.26 8.37 -9.36
CA TYR A 73 -7.86 9.59 -10.03
C TYR A 73 -8.74 10.78 -9.64
N ASP A 74 -8.14 11.97 -9.61
CA ASP A 74 -8.89 13.22 -9.67
C ASP A 74 -9.26 13.56 -11.12
N ASN A 75 -10.12 14.56 -11.29
CA ASN A 75 -10.56 14.98 -12.63
C ASN A 75 -9.39 15.38 -13.53
N ILE A 76 -8.32 15.95 -12.99
CA ILE A 76 -7.18 16.40 -13.80
C ILE A 76 -6.37 15.20 -14.28
N GLN A 77 -6.17 14.19 -13.44
CA GLN A 77 -5.53 12.95 -13.82
C GLN A 77 -6.36 12.18 -14.87
N ILE A 78 -7.68 12.17 -14.73
CA ILE A 78 -8.59 11.60 -15.73
C ILE A 78 -8.39 12.30 -17.08
N GLN A 79 -8.43 13.64 -17.11
CA GLN A 79 -8.21 14.41 -18.35
C GLN A 79 -6.83 14.16 -18.96
N ASP A 80 -5.79 14.02 -18.14
CA ASP A 80 -4.44 13.70 -18.60
C ASP A 80 -4.38 12.32 -19.28
N VAL A 81 -4.97 11.28 -18.67
CA VAL A 81 -5.03 9.93 -19.26
C VAL A 81 -5.79 9.95 -20.59
N VAL A 82 -6.99 10.55 -20.62
CA VAL A 82 -7.80 10.66 -21.83
C VAL A 82 -7.07 11.44 -22.94
N SER A 83 -6.39 12.53 -22.58
CA SER A 83 -5.61 13.34 -23.52
C SER A 83 -4.42 12.57 -24.11
N LYS A 84 -3.67 11.85 -23.28
CA LYS A 84 -2.57 10.98 -23.72
C LYS A 84 -3.07 9.88 -24.65
N ARG A 85 -4.21 9.27 -24.33
CA ARG A 85 -4.83 8.23 -25.15
C ARG A 85 -5.27 8.76 -26.50
N ARG A 86 -5.92 9.93 -26.53
CA ARG A 86 -6.29 10.65 -27.76
C ARG A 86 -5.06 10.99 -28.61
N TRP A 87 -3.99 11.49 -27.99
CA TRP A 87 -2.74 11.82 -28.68
C TRP A 87 -2.10 10.59 -29.35
N ARG A 88 -2.24 9.41 -28.73
CA ARG A 88 -1.77 8.13 -29.27
C ARG A 88 -2.74 7.49 -30.27
N MET A 89 -3.83 8.17 -30.65
CA MET A 89 -4.88 7.63 -31.53
C MET A 89 -5.50 6.31 -31.03
N LEU A 90 -5.56 6.12 -29.70
CA LEU A 90 -6.15 4.93 -29.08
C LEU A 90 -7.67 5.10 -28.88
N PRO A 91 -8.46 4.00 -28.86
CA PRO A 91 -9.90 4.06 -28.67
C PRO A 91 -10.31 4.71 -27.35
N LEU A 92 -11.27 5.64 -27.38
CA LEU A 92 -11.79 6.34 -26.19
C LEU A 92 -13.14 5.79 -25.69
N SER A 93 -13.60 4.66 -26.22
CA SER A 93 -14.84 4.02 -25.77
C SER A 93 -14.77 3.71 -24.27
N GLY A 94 -15.80 4.10 -23.52
CA GLY A 94 -15.86 3.91 -22.05
C GLY A 94 -15.04 4.90 -21.22
N TYR A 95 -14.06 5.59 -21.79
CA TYR A 95 -13.17 6.52 -21.04
C TYR A 95 -13.84 7.81 -20.55
N GLY A 96 -15.10 8.06 -20.93
CA GLY A 96 -15.93 9.09 -20.30
C GLY A 96 -16.24 8.77 -18.82
N ASP A 97 -16.12 7.51 -18.42
CA ASP A 97 -16.38 7.01 -17.06
C ASP A 97 -15.10 6.54 -16.33
N LEU A 98 -13.92 6.91 -16.84
CA LEU A 98 -12.63 6.57 -16.22
C LEU A 98 -12.59 7.10 -14.79
N THR A 99 -12.29 6.22 -13.83
CA THR A 99 -12.23 6.55 -12.38
C THR A 99 -10.85 6.31 -11.78
N GLY A 100 -10.07 5.40 -12.34
CA GLY A 100 -8.80 4.99 -11.73
C GLY A 100 -8.07 3.95 -12.54
N ALA A 101 -7.14 3.26 -11.88
CA ALA A 101 -6.44 2.13 -12.44
C ALA A 101 -6.12 1.05 -11.40
N ALA A 102 -6.05 -0.21 -11.83
CA ALA A 102 -5.43 -1.28 -11.07
C ALA A 102 -4.04 -1.58 -11.65
N GLU A 103 -3.06 -1.79 -10.77
CA GLU A 103 -1.75 -2.31 -11.17
C GLU A 103 -1.47 -3.60 -10.39
N TYR A 104 -0.99 -4.62 -11.10
CA TYR A 104 -0.63 -5.92 -10.52
C TYR A 104 0.88 -5.99 -10.37
N LEU A 105 1.35 -5.92 -9.13
CA LEU A 105 2.77 -5.88 -8.83
C LEU A 105 3.31 -7.29 -8.55
N LEU A 106 4.49 -7.58 -9.10
CA LEU A 106 5.36 -8.62 -8.62
C LEU A 106 6.57 -7.95 -7.95
N ILE A 107 6.67 -8.04 -6.63
CA ILE A 107 7.78 -7.48 -5.85
C ILE A 107 8.76 -8.61 -5.53
N ASP A 108 9.96 -8.56 -6.12
CA ASP A 108 11.07 -9.44 -5.75
C ASP A 108 11.89 -8.76 -4.63
N LEU A 109 11.69 -9.25 -3.41
CA LEU A 109 12.34 -8.76 -2.20
C LEU A 109 13.84 -9.05 -2.19
N ARG A 110 14.27 -10.13 -2.86
CA ARG A 110 15.69 -10.51 -2.91
C ARG A 110 16.45 -9.65 -3.91
N ALA A 111 15.88 -9.44 -5.09
CA ALA A 111 16.46 -8.60 -6.13
C ALA A 111 16.29 -7.10 -5.83
N GLY A 112 15.29 -6.74 -5.01
CA GLY A 112 14.94 -5.35 -4.74
C GLY A 112 14.31 -4.68 -5.97
N VAL A 113 13.43 -5.41 -6.67
CA VAL A 113 12.81 -4.98 -7.92
C VAL A 113 11.29 -5.15 -7.84
N VAL A 114 10.55 -4.20 -8.41
CA VAL A 114 9.10 -4.25 -8.57
C VAL A 114 8.77 -4.27 -10.06
N HIS A 115 8.04 -5.28 -10.49
CA HIS A 115 7.49 -5.36 -11.85
C HIS A 115 6.00 -5.05 -11.81
N VAL A 116 5.56 -4.10 -12.64
CA VAL A 116 4.14 -3.91 -12.94
C VAL A 116 3.78 -4.88 -14.04
N THR A 117 3.29 -6.05 -13.64
CA THR A 117 2.96 -7.15 -14.55
C THR A 117 1.75 -6.84 -15.41
N ALA A 118 0.80 -6.07 -14.89
CA ALA A 118 -0.30 -5.53 -15.68
C ALA A 118 -0.77 -4.18 -15.12
N HIS A 119 -1.25 -3.33 -16.02
CA HIS A 119 -1.93 -2.08 -15.73
C HIS A 119 -3.31 -2.11 -16.40
N GLU A 120 -4.34 -1.79 -15.63
CA GLU A 120 -5.70 -1.72 -16.10
C GLU A 120 -6.30 -0.35 -15.79
N ASP A 121 -6.82 0.33 -16.81
CA ASP A 121 -7.68 1.50 -16.60
C ASP A 121 -9.07 1.02 -16.20
N LEU A 122 -9.69 1.68 -15.22
CA LEU A 122 -10.96 1.24 -14.63
C LEU A 122 -12.08 2.28 -14.79
N ASP A 123 -13.28 1.80 -15.11
CA ASP A 123 -14.50 2.60 -15.07
C ASP A 123 -15.05 2.77 -13.63
N SER A 124 -16.17 3.48 -13.46
CA SER A 124 -16.77 3.74 -12.14
C SER A 124 -17.33 2.49 -11.46
N ASN A 125 -17.57 1.41 -12.21
CA ASN A 125 -18.02 0.10 -11.70
C ASN A 125 -16.85 -0.85 -11.45
N TRP A 126 -15.60 -0.35 -11.47
CA TRP A 126 -14.36 -1.14 -11.39
C TRP A 126 -14.20 -2.15 -12.54
N GLY A 127 -14.87 -1.91 -13.67
CA GLY A 127 -14.70 -2.66 -14.90
C GLY A 127 -13.44 -2.25 -15.65
N THR A 128 -12.75 -3.23 -16.23
CA THR A 128 -11.53 -2.99 -17.02
C THR A 128 -11.86 -2.34 -18.37
N LEU A 129 -11.42 -1.09 -18.57
CA LEU A 129 -11.53 -0.36 -19.83
C LEU A 129 -10.43 -0.72 -20.82
N SER A 130 -9.22 -0.93 -20.31
CA SER A 130 -8.10 -1.45 -21.09
C SER A 130 -7.11 -2.16 -20.18
N ARG A 131 -6.28 -3.02 -20.77
CA ARG A 131 -5.24 -3.76 -20.07
C ARG A 131 -3.95 -3.74 -20.88
N GLU A 132 -2.87 -3.38 -20.21
CA GLU A 132 -1.51 -3.40 -20.75
C GLU A 132 -0.65 -4.32 -19.87
N GLU A 133 0.10 -5.23 -20.48
CA GLU A 133 0.96 -6.19 -19.79
C GLU A 133 2.41 -5.70 -19.71
N ASN A 134 3.12 -6.08 -18.66
CA ASN A 134 4.56 -5.82 -18.44
C ASN A 134 4.95 -4.36 -18.66
N THR A 135 4.22 -3.44 -18.02
CA THR A 135 4.27 -2.02 -18.37
C THR A 135 5.48 -1.29 -17.81
N LYS A 136 5.95 -1.67 -16.62
CA LYS A 136 7.00 -0.95 -15.89
C LYS A 136 7.82 -1.87 -15.00
N GLU A 137 9.06 -1.46 -14.77
CA GLU A 137 9.96 -2.05 -13.79
C GLU A 137 10.60 -0.94 -12.94
N PHE A 138 10.71 -1.16 -11.64
CA PHE A 138 11.34 -0.25 -10.70
C PHE A 138 12.40 -0.98 -9.88
N LYS A 139 13.61 -0.44 -9.86
CA LYS A 139 14.64 -0.88 -8.90
C LYS A 139 14.50 -0.08 -7.62
N LEU A 140 14.23 -0.76 -6.50
CA LEU A 140 13.96 -0.09 -5.22
C LEU A 140 15.14 0.76 -4.73
N SER A 141 16.37 0.35 -5.04
CA SER A 141 17.58 1.07 -4.66
C SER A 141 17.84 2.34 -5.48
N SER A 142 17.19 2.50 -6.64
CA SER A 142 17.34 3.72 -7.47
C SER A 142 16.29 4.77 -7.18
N LEU A 143 15.25 4.43 -6.39
CA LEU A 143 14.24 5.39 -5.97
C LEU A 143 14.69 6.13 -4.71
N SER A 144 14.40 7.42 -4.64
CA SER A 144 14.59 8.24 -3.46
C SER A 144 13.54 7.93 -2.40
N ASP A 145 13.89 8.08 -1.13
CA ASP A 145 12.94 7.98 0.00
C ASP A 145 11.79 9.00 -0.06
N LYS A 146 11.95 10.05 -0.88
CA LYS A 146 10.91 11.05 -1.12
C LYS A 146 9.94 10.64 -2.24
N ASP A 147 10.31 9.67 -3.06
CA ASP A 147 9.51 9.24 -4.20
C ASP A 147 8.20 8.60 -3.73
N VAL A 148 7.11 9.00 -4.39
CA VAL A 148 5.76 8.51 -4.09
C VAL A 148 5.70 6.99 -4.25
N GLU A 149 6.24 6.46 -5.35
CA GLU A 149 6.28 5.01 -5.61
C GLU A 149 7.11 4.28 -4.56
N LYS A 150 8.27 4.83 -4.13
CA LYS A 150 9.10 4.21 -3.09
C LYS A 150 8.33 4.03 -1.78
N LYS A 151 7.67 5.08 -1.31
CA LYS A 151 6.85 5.03 -0.09
C LYS A 151 5.71 4.03 -0.22
N PHE A 152 5.11 3.93 -1.39
CA PHE A 152 4.03 2.99 -1.63
C PHE A 152 4.51 1.53 -1.57
N PHE A 153 5.62 1.21 -2.26
CA PHE A 153 6.22 -0.11 -2.21
C PHE A 153 6.72 -0.47 -0.80
N ASP A 154 7.34 0.47 -0.10
CA ASP A 154 7.81 0.26 1.28
C ASP A 154 6.66 -0.04 2.23
N ALA A 155 5.51 0.63 2.09
CA ALA A 155 4.34 0.35 2.92
C ALA A 155 3.79 -1.07 2.66
N ILE A 156 3.78 -1.52 1.40
CA ILE A 156 3.36 -2.88 1.04
C ILE A 156 4.33 -3.91 1.63
N ILE A 157 5.64 -3.69 1.50
CA ILE A 157 6.67 -4.58 2.03
C ILE A 157 6.62 -4.65 3.56
N ALA A 158 6.42 -3.50 4.23
CA ALA A 158 6.24 -3.45 5.68
C ALA A 158 4.99 -4.20 6.13
N TYR A 159 3.85 -3.97 5.46
CA TYR A 159 2.62 -4.70 5.73
C TYR A 159 2.82 -6.21 5.58
N ALA A 160 3.49 -6.64 4.51
CA ALA A 160 3.74 -8.06 4.27
C ALA A 160 4.67 -8.69 5.32
N ALA A 161 5.65 -7.94 5.82
CA ALA A 161 6.50 -8.41 6.91
C ALA A 161 5.75 -8.56 8.23
N GLU A 162 4.82 -7.65 8.53
CA GLU A 162 3.97 -7.70 9.74
C GLU A 162 2.93 -8.82 9.68
N HIS A 163 2.44 -9.16 8.49
CA HIS A 163 1.36 -10.13 8.27
C HIS A 163 1.87 -11.45 7.63
N GLN A 164 3.16 -11.78 7.81
CA GLN A 164 3.82 -12.89 7.11
C GLN A 164 3.09 -14.23 7.29
N GLU A 165 2.66 -14.59 8.52
CA GLU A 165 1.95 -15.85 8.78
C GLU A 165 0.60 -15.91 8.04
N GLU A 166 -0.14 -14.80 8.04
CA GLU A 166 -1.43 -14.68 7.36
C GLU A 166 -1.27 -14.78 5.84
N LEU A 167 -0.24 -14.13 5.28
CA LEU A 167 0.07 -14.20 3.87
C LEU A 167 0.46 -15.60 3.42
N ILE A 168 1.26 -16.33 4.22
CA ILE A 168 1.60 -17.72 3.91
C ILE A 168 0.34 -18.58 3.81
N HIS A 169 -0.61 -18.42 4.75
CA HIS A 169 -1.85 -19.18 4.74
C HIS A 169 -2.73 -18.87 3.51
N ARG A 170 -2.72 -17.62 3.05
CA ARG A 170 -3.48 -17.19 1.87
C ARG A 170 -2.80 -17.54 0.54
N SER A 171 -1.48 -17.72 0.57
CA SER A 171 -0.69 -17.98 -0.62
C SER A 171 -1.02 -19.34 -1.20
N ARG A 172 -1.01 -19.41 -2.53
CA ARG A 172 -1.16 -20.66 -3.25
C ARG A 172 0.20 -21.37 -3.23
N GLY A 173 0.23 -22.61 -2.77
CA GLY A 173 1.44 -23.44 -2.78
C GLY A 173 1.77 -24.06 -1.44
N ILE A 174 2.85 -24.83 -1.41
CA ILE A 174 3.33 -25.55 -0.24
C ILE A 174 4.48 -24.77 0.39
N LEU A 175 4.40 -24.47 1.68
CA LEU A 175 5.54 -23.93 2.41
C LEU A 175 6.60 -25.03 2.58
N SER A 176 7.81 -24.81 2.07
CA SER A 176 8.91 -25.77 2.16
C SER A 176 9.34 -26.01 3.62
N ASP A 177 9.90 -27.18 3.90
CA ASP A 177 10.42 -27.50 5.24
C ASP A 177 11.57 -26.58 5.65
N THR A 178 12.41 -26.21 4.69
CA THR A 178 13.51 -25.26 4.88
C THR A 178 12.98 -23.90 5.32
N ASP A 179 11.96 -23.38 4.63
CA ASP A 179 11.36 -22.09 4.97
C ASP A 179 10.63 -22.16 6.31
N ARG A 180 9.92 -23.27 6.59
CA ARG A 180 9.28 -23.51 7.88
C ARG A 180 10.28 -23.49 9.03
N ALA A 181 11.43 -24.15 8.87
CA ALA A 181 12.51 -24.16 9.86
C ALA A 181 13.15 -22.76 10.03
N ALA A 182 13.34 -22.03 8.94
CA ALA A 182 13.87 -20.66 8.98
C ALA A 182 12.91 -19.70 9.72
N LEU A 183 11.60 -19.80 9.47
CA LEU A 183 10.58 -19.01 10.14
C LEU A 183 10.51 -19.34 11.64
N ALA A 184 10.54 -20.62 12.01
CA ALA A 184 10.59 -21.04 13.41
C ALA A 184 11.83 -20.47 14.13
N SER A 185 13.00 -20.61 13.50
CA SER A 185 14.26 -20.06 14.03
C SER A 185 14.22 -18.54 14.19
N LYS A 186 13.58 -17.81 13.26
CA LYS A 186 13.41 -16.36 13.32
C LYS A 186 12.50 -15.96 14.49
N LYS A 187 11.42 -16.72 14.72
CA LYS A 187 10.47 -16.52 15.82
C LYS A 187 11.10 -16.79 17.19
N GLU A 188 11.91 -17.84 17.31
CA GLU A 188 12.66 -18.12 18.54
C GLU A 188 13.66 -17.00 18.87
N LYS A 189 14.37 -16.50 17.86
CA LYS A 189 15.32 -15.38 18.03
C LYS A 189 14.62 -14.09 18.44
N SER A 190 13.46 -13.77 17.88
CA SER A 190 12.70 -12.57 18.26
C SER A 190 12.23 -12.67 19.72
N VAL A 191 11.64 -13.80 20.12
CA VAL A 191 11.22 -14.03 21.52
C VAL A 191 12.38 -13.91 22.48
N ALA A 192 13.53 -14.52 22.18
CA ALA A 192 14.72 -14.44 23.03
C ALA A 192 15.27 -12.99 23.13
N SER A 193 15.15 -12.19 22.07
CA SER A 193 15.55 -10.78 22.09
C SER A 193 14.60 -9.91 22.92
N ASP A 194 13.29 -10.17 22.85
CA ASP A 194 12.28 -9.48 23.62
C ASP A 194 12.41 -9.78 25.12
N GLU A 195 12.66 -11.04 25.47
CA GLU A 195 12.90 -11.46 26.85
C GLU A 195 14.15 -10.78 27.44
N LYS A 196 15.27 -10.78 26.71
CA LYS A 196 16.49 -10.07 27.13
C LYS A 196 16.26 -8.56 27.30
N THR A 197 15.41 -7.96 26.47
CA THR A 197 15.07 -6.53 26.55
C THR A 197 14.21 -6.24 27.78
N ARG A 198 13.21 -7.08 28.05
CA ARG A 198 12.36 -7.01 29.25
C ARG A 198 13.17 -7.19 30.53
N GLU A 199 14.07 -8.16 30.59
CA GLU A 199 14.95 -8.36 31.75
C GLU A 199 15.86 -7.16 32.04
N LYS A 200 16.43 -6.55 30.99
CA LYS A 200 17.23 -5.32 31.12
C LYS A 200 16.39 -4.17 31.68
N HIS A 201 15.15 -4.00 31.20
CA HIS A 201 14.24 -2.96 31.68
C HIS A 201 13.89 -3.17 33.16
N VAL A 202 13.52 -4.40 33.55
CA VAL A 202 13.20 -4.76 34.94
C VAL A 202 14.40 -4.56 35.88
N LYS A 203 15.62 -4.92 35.46
CA LYS A 203 16.85 -4.68 36.25
C LYS A 203 17.13 -3.18 36.40
N LYS A 204 16.88 -2.37 35.38
CA LYS A 204 17.07 -0.90 35.40
C LYS A 204 16.06 -0.21 36.34
N GLU A 205 14.80 -0.63 36.31
CA GLU A 205 13.77 -0.12 37.23
C GLU A 205 14.02 -0.50 38.69
N LYS A 206 14.45 -1.74 38.97
CA LYS A 206 14.81 -2.17 40.33
C LYS A 206 15.99 -1.37 40.88
N LYS A 207 17.01 -1.06 40.06
CA LYS A 207 18.13 -0.18 40.45
C LYS A 207 17.67 1.26 40.70
N ALA A 208 16.81 1.82 39.87
CA ALA A 208 16.28 3.17 40.03
C ALA A 208 15.44 3.33 41.32
N LYS A 209 14.60 2.34 41.65
CA LYS A 209 13.82 2.32 42.91
C LYS A 209 14.71 2.18 44.15
N LYS A 210 15.85 1.46 44.05
CA LYS A 210 16.79 1.30 45.17
C LYS A 210 17.60 2.57 45.46
N ASN A 211 17.91 3.37 44.44
CA ASN A 211 18.63 4.65 44.61
C ASN A 211 17.73 5.79 45.12
N LYS A 212 16.40 5.73 44.94
CA LYS A 212 15.44 6.72 45.48
C LYS A 212 15.06 6.53 46.96
N LYS A 213 15.50 5.44 47.59
CA LYS A 213 15.22 5.09 49.00
C LYS A 213 16.41 5.34 49.94
N LYS A 214 17.51 5.90 49.43
CA LYS A 214 18.63 6.43 50.20
C LYS A 214 18.60 7.95 50.13
#